data_AF-A0A1V3A1K5-F1
#
_entry.id   AF-A0A1V3A1K5-F1
#
_cell.length_a   1.000
_cell.length_b   1.000
_cell.length_c   1.000
_cell.angle_alpha   90.00
_cell.angle_beta   90.00
_cell.angle_gamma   90.00
#
_symmetry.space_group_name_H-M   'P 1'
#
loop_
_entity.id
_entity.type
_entity.pdbx_description
1 polymer ?
#
loop_
_entity_poly.entity_id
_entity_poly.type
_entity_poly.pdbx_seq_one_letter_code
_entity_poly.pdbx_strand_id
1 'polypeptide(L)' 'MLSLWEWIQDMGNSKTLALILFMSTFVGVVIYLFASPRRARKFETYRYIPLDDDDSHREPTTSRRDKTESDEQ' A
#
# COMPACT_ATOMS: atom_id res chain seq x y z
N MET A 1 -33.86 -31.40 8.25
CA MET A 1 -32.80 -30.61 7.55
C MET A 1 -32.70 -29.17 8.08
N LEU A 2 -33.18 -28.85 9.30
CA LEU A 2 -33.17 -27.50 9.89
C LEU A 2 -32.19 -27.35 11.07
N SER A 3 -31.33 -28.34 11.29
CA SER A 3 -30.49 -28.49 12.49
C SER A 3 -29.53 -27.34 12.74
N LEU A 4 -28.98 -26.72 11.70
CA LEU A 4 -28.10 -25.55 11.83
C LEU A 4 -28.85 -24.30 12.29
N TRP A 5 -30.06 -24.09 11.79
CA TRP A 5 -30.87 -22.93 12.14
C TRP A 5 -31.38 -23.03 13.58
N GLU A 6 -31.85 -24.21 13.99
CA GLU A 6 -32.20 -24.51 15.39
C GLU A 6 -31.00 -24.34 16.32
N TRP A 7 -29.82 -24.81 15.94
CA TRP A 7 -28.60 -24.69 16.75
C TRP A 7 -28.15 -23.24 16.96
N ILE A 8 -28.32 -22.36 15.95
CA ILE A 8 -28.02 -20.92 16.05
C ILE A 8 -29.01 -20.20 16.95
N GLN A 9 -30.29 -20.56 16.89
CA GLN A 9 -31.34 -19.95 17.72
C GLN A 9 -31.34 -20.48 19.16
N ASP A 10 -30.69 -21.61 19.41
CA ASP A 10 -30.49 -22.15 20.75
C ASP A 10 -29.56 -21.26 21.57
N MET A 11 -30.13 -20.58 22.57
CA MET A 11 -29.43 -19.70 23.51
C MET A 11 -28.37 -20.44 24.34
N GLY A 12 -28.47 -21.77 24.47
CA GLY A 12 -27.44 -22.61 25.10
C GLY A 12 -26.11 -22.58 24.36
N ASN A 13 -26.13 -22.39 23.04
CA ASN A 13 -24.94 -22.35 22.19
C ASN A 13 -24.40 -20.93 21.98
N SER A 14 -25.02 -19.92 22.60
CA SER A 14 -24.67 -18.50 22.43
C SER A 14 -23.19 -18.20 22.68
N LYS A 15 -22.56 -18.86 23.65
CA LYS A 15 -21.12 -18.71 23.94
C LYS A 15 -20.26 -19.19 22.78
N THR A 16 -20.57 -20.36 22.23
CA THR A 16 -19.87 -20.95 21.08
C THR A 16 -20.08 -20.10 19.83
N LEU A 17 -21.32 -19.64 19.60
CA LEU A 17 -21.64 -18.78 18.48
C LEU A 17 -20.92 -17.44 18.54
N ALA A 18 -20.88 -16.80 19.72
CA ALA A 18 -20.14 -15.57 19.94
C ALA A 18 -18.64 -15.75 19.68
N LEU A 19 -18.06 -16.88 20.12
CA LEU A 19 -16.65 -17.19 19.85
C LEU A 19 -16.36 -17.32 18.36
N ILE A 20 -17.20 -18.05 17.62
CA ILE A 20 -17.05 -18.23 16.17
C ILE A 20 -17.18 -16.89 15.45
N LEU A 21 -18.18 -16.08 15.79
CA LEU A 21 -18.38 -14.75 15.22
C LEU A 21 -17.19 -13.84 15.50
N PHE A 22 -16.74 -13.77 16.75
CA PHE A 22 -15.63 -12.91 17.14
C PHE A 22 -14.33 -13.33 16.44
N MET A 23 -14.02 -14.63 16.44
CA MET A 23 -12.80 -15.14 15.84
C MET A 23 -12.81 -14.99 14.31
N SER A 24 -13.90 -15.36 13.65
CA SER A 24 -14.03 -15.20 12.19
C SER A 24 -13.99 -13.75 11.76
N THR A 25 -14.63 -12.85 12.51
CA THR A 25 -14.57 -11.40 12.26
C THR A 25 -13.14 -10.89 12.41
N PHE A 26 -12.43 -11.28 13.47
CA PHE A 26 -11.04 -10.88 13.68
C PHE A 26 -10.13 -11.36 12.54
N VAL A 27 -10.19 -12.65 12.19
CA VAL A 27 -9.43 -13.21 11.07
C VAL A 27 -9.79 -12.52 9.76
N GLY A 28 -11.08 -12.24 9.53
CA GLY A 28 -11.56 -11.52 8.36
C GLY A 28 -10.98 -10.11 8.25
N VAL A 29 -10.88 -9.37 9.36
CA VAL A 29 -10.25 -8.05 9.40
C VAL A 29 -8.75 -8.13 9.13
N VAL A 30 -8.05 -9.10 9.73
CA VAL A 30 -6.62 -9.33 9.47
C VAL A 30 -6.41 -9.64 7.98
N ILE A 31 -7.18 -10.55 7.40
CA ILE A 31 -7.11 -10.85 5.97
C ILE A 31 -7.41 -9.59 5.15
N TYR A 32 -8.46 -8.83 5.48
CA TYR A 32 -8.78 -7.59 4.77
C TYR A 32 -7.62 -6.57 4.76
N LEU A 33 -6.96 -6.40 5.90
CA LEU A 33 -5.82 -5.49 6.07
C LEU A 33 -4.58 -5.95 5.29
N PHE A 34 -4.27 -7.25 5.34
CA PHE A 34 -2.99 -7.77 4.85
C PHE A 34 -3.05 -8.46 3.48
N ALA A 35 -4.23 -8.84 2.99
CA ALA A 35 -4.38 -9.54 1.71
C ALA A 35 -4.19 -8.64 0.48
N SER A 36 -4.05 -7.32 0.64
CA SER A 36 -3.81 -6.41 -0.47
C SER A 36 -2.35 -5.95 -0.55
N PRO A 37 -1.48 -6.68 -1.28
CA PRO A 37 -0.11 -6.25 -1.56
C PRO A 37 -0.08 -5.04 -2.53
N ARG A 38 -1.23 -4.62 -3.08
CA ARG A 38 -1.31 -3.47 -4.01
C ARG A 38 -0.87 -2.16 -3.35
N ARG A 39 -1.04 -2.01 -2.03
CA ARG A 39 -0.51 -0.83 -1.30
C ARG A 39 1.00 -0.87 -1.13
N ALA A 40 1.60 -2.06 -0.94
CA ALA A 40 3.04 -2.21 -0.75
C ALA A 40 3.85 -1.84 -2.00
N ARG A 41 3.34 -2.17 -3.20
CA ARG A 41 4.02 -1.89 -4.47
C ARG A 41 4.33 -0.41 -4.73
N LYS A 42 3.50 0.50 -4.22
CA LYS A 42 3.74 1.95 -4.35
C LYS A 42 4.94 2.41 -3.52
N PHE A 43 5.22 1.74 -2.39
CA PHE A 43 6.37 2.07 -1.55
C PHE A 43 7.69 1.50 -2.09
N GLU A 44 7.65 0.42 -2.87
CA GLU A 44 8.83 -0.11 -3.54
C GLU A 44 9.34 0.79 -4.67
N THR A 45 8.45 1.53 -5.36
CA THR A 45 8.84 2.48 -6.41
C THR A 45 9.76 3.60 -5.89
N TYR A 46 9.68 3.95 -4.61
CA TYR A 46 10.51 5.00 -3.98
C TYR A 46 11.71 4.44 -3.21
N ARG A 47 12.00 3.13 -3.31
CA ARG A 47 13.11 2.50 -2.58
C ARG A 47 14.50 2.99 -3.02
N TYR A 48 14.59 3.48 -4.26
CA TYR A 48 15.82 3.98 -4.87
C TYR A 48 15.69 5.47 -5.19
N ILE A 49 15.33 6.28 -4.20
CA ILE A 49 15.51 7.73 -4.31
C ILE A 49 17.02 7.99 -4.17
N PRO A 50 17.68 8.55 -5.19
CA PRO A 50 19.06 9.00 -5.04
C PRO A 50 19.09 10.04 -3.93
N LEU A 51 19.91 9.82 -2.90
CA LEU A 51 20.20 10.87 -1.93
C LEU A 51 21.07 11.90 -2.65
N ASP A 52 20.74 13.19 -2.55
CA ASP A 52 21.56 14.29 -3.11
C ASP A 52 22.97 14.35 -2.46
N ASP A 53 23.27 13.47 -1.51
CA ASP A 53 24.58 13.32 -0.87
C ASP A 53 25.62 12.56 -1.73
N ASP A 54 25.22 11.94 -2.86
CA ASP A 54 26.18 11.52 -3.91
C ASP A 54 26.52 12.73 -4.80
N ASP A 55 27.16 13.71 -4.15
CA ASP A 55 27.93 14.77 -4.79
C ASP A 55 29.08 14.15 -5.60
N SER A 56 28.83 13.85 -6.87
CA SER A 56 29.92 13.78 -7.84
C SER A 56 29.51 14.44 -9.16
N HIS A 57 29.89 15.72 -9.28
CA HIS A 57 30.08 16.46 -10.53
C HIS A 57 28.89 16.47 -11.51
N ARG A 58 27.87 17.28 -11.21
CA ARG A 58 27.15 17.95 -12.30
C ARG A 58 28.05 19.04 -12.86
N GLU A 59 28.80 18.73 -13.92
CA GLU A 59 29.37 19.78 -14.76
C GLU A 59 28.23 20.72 -15.22
N PRO A 60 28.44 22.05 -15.18
CA PRO A 60 27.47 22.98 -15.71
C PRO A 60 27.42 22.79 -17.23
N THR A 61 26.43 22.03 -17.72
CA THR A 61 26.18 21.93 -19.16
C THR A 61 25.82 23.32 -19.67
N THR A 62 26.81 23.97 -20.27
CA THR A 62 26.69 25.23 -21.00
C THR A 62 25.79 24.98 -22.21
N SER A 63 24.49 25.14 -22.05
CA SER A 63 23.54 25.12 -23.18
C SER A 63 22.33 25.96 -22.87
N ARG A 64 22.56 27.25 -22.57
CA ARG A 64 21.51 28.27 -22.70
C ARG A 64 22.08 29.67 -22.91
N ARG A 65 22.69 29.90 -24.08
CA ARG A 65 22.64 31.20 -24.76
C ARG A 65 23.25 31.05 -26.16
N ASP A 66 22.46 30.49 -27.05
CA ASP A 66 22.54 30.91 -28.45
C ASP A 66 21.18 31.53 -28.79
N LYS A 67 21.21 32.53 -29.67
CA LYS A 67 20.11 33.39 -30.12
C LYS A 67 19.74 34.58 -29.23
N THR A 68 20.66 35.53 -29.09
CA THR A 68 20.30 36.94 -29.29
C THR A 68 21.53 37.67 -29.83
N GLU A 69 21.60 37.77 -31.16
CA GLU A 69 21.95 39.01 -31.87
C GLU A 69 23.21 39.74 -31.38
N SER A 70 24.38 39.31 -31.85
CA SER A 70 25.57 40.17 -31.95
C SER A 70 26.48 39.59 -33.02
N ASP A 71 26.71 40.37 -34.08
CA ASP A 71 27.91 40.32 -34.91
C ASP A 71 28.00 39.24 -36.00
N GLU A 72 27.29 39.43 -37.13
CA GLU A 72 27.86 39.50 -38.50
C GLU A 72 26.88 40.38 -39.30
N GLN A 73 27.14 41.70 -39.46
CA GLN A 73 28.05 42.32 -40.42
C GLN A 73 27.72 41.98 -41.88
#